data_AF-A0A0F9MS88-F1
#
_entry.id   AF-A0A0F9MS88-F1
#
_cell.length_a   1.000
_cell.length_b   1.000
_cell.length_c   1.000
_cell.angle_alpha   90.00
_cell.angle_beta   90.00
_cell.angle_gamma   90.00
#
_symmetry.space_group_name_H-M   'P 1'
#
loop_
_entity.id
_entity.type
_entity.pdbx_description
1 polymer ?
#
loop_
_entity_poly.entity_id
_entity_poly.type
_entity_poly.pdbx_seq_one_letter_code
_entity_poly.pdbx_strand_id
1 'polypeptide(L)'
;MSKIEWTGETWNPVLGCSKVSAGCENCYALRDSWRQAHHPKQVANYEGLTKKVGGKVQWTGKIRCIPDRLSKPLDEKKPTTYFVNSMSDLFHEGVPDEFIDQVFAVMALCPQHTFQILTKRPERMAEYFSGTGVAPRGIECPTKNHVLNVADRIAWRNFPRQFERLEQSVKNGAFKWPIPNVWLGVSVEDQATADERIPHLLNTPAAVRFVSYEPALGPGDFALFLDGPRLAGKLADMIGGDVAAINDPCSKERLDWIIAGGESGPGARVCEIENIRSVVRQCRDAGVAVFVKQLGANPHYKKPNGRPLCMARKPCGHGDWARSVALEDHKGGNWDEWPEDLRVREMPKAAGRLLDGREHNGMPVTG
;
A
#
# COMPACT_ATOMS: atom_id res chain seq x y z
N MET A 1 -13.39 12.32 1.34
CA MET A 1 -12.17 11.61 0.90
C MET A 1 -12.31 11.36 -0.58
N SER A 2 -11.26 11.57 -1.37
CA SER A 2 -11.27 11.15 -2.77
C SER A 2 -11.34 9.62 -2.85
N LYS A 3 -12.10 9.10 -3.82
CA LYS A 3 -12.19 7.66 -4.09
C LYS A 3 -10.80 7.12 -4.46
N ILE A 4 -10.36 6.04 -3.83
CA ILE A 4 -9.11 5.34 -4.16
C ILE A 4 -9.47 4.26 -5.18
N GLU A 5 -9.03 4.43 -6.41
CA GLU A 5 -9.64 3.78 -7.58
C GLU A 5 -9.53 2.25 -7.61
N TRP A 6 -8.53 1.68 -6.95
CA TRP A 6 -8.34 0.22 -6.85
C TRP A 6 -8.93 -0.42 -5.57
N THR A 7 -9.72 0.32 -4.79
CA THR A 7 -10.37 -0.20 -3.58
C THR A 7 -11.86 0.07 -3.56
N GLY A 8 -12.60 -0.72 -2.77
CA GLY A 8 -14.00 -0.47 -2.49
C GLY A 8 -14.17 0.61 -1.41
N GLU A 9 -13.49 0.43 -0.28
CA GLU A 9 -13.67 1.26 0.92
C GLU A 9 -12.36 1.55 1.64
N THR A 10 -12.35 2.58 2.50
CA THR A 10 -11.22 2.83 3.41
C THR A 10 -11.59 2.40 4.83
N TRP A 11 -10.63 1.80 5.53
CA TRP A 11 -10.73 1.44 6.94
C TRP A 11 -9.57 2.05 7.70
N ASN A 12 -9.85 3.04 8.56
CA ASN A 12 -8.82 3.85 9.24
C ASN A 12 -8.90 3.66 10.77
N PRO A 13 -8.45 2.51 11.32
CA PRO A 13 -8.42 2.25 12.75
C PRO A 13 -7.30 3.01 13.49
N VAL A 14 -6.29 3.52 12.78
CA VAL A 14 -5.25 4.42 13.33
C VAL A 14 -5.36 5.79 12.70
N LEU A 15 -5.09 6.85 13.46
CA LEU A 15 -5.01 8.23 13.02
C LEU A 15 -3.69 8.86 13.46
N GLY A 16 -3.23 9.85 12.69
CA GLY A 16 -1.94 10.50 12.93
C GLY A 16 -0.81 9.82 12.16
N CYS A 17 0.28 10.56 11.94
CA CYS A 17 1.46 10.09 11.23
C CYS A 17 2.66 11.02 11.54
N SER A 18 3.82 10.70 10.98
CA SER A 18 5.01 11.55 10.89
C SER A 18 5.66 11.38 9.51
N LYS A 19 6.41 12.39 9.04
CA LYS A 19 7.08 12.35 7.73
C LYS A 19 8.35 11.50 7.82
N VAL A 20 8.56 10.59 6.85
CA VAL A 20 9.76 9.73 6.80
C VAL A 20 10.48 9.76 5.44
N SER A 21 9.84 10.25 4.39
CA SER A 21 10.41 10.26 3.04
C SER A 21 10.03 11.53 2.27
N ALA A 22 10.68 11.71 1.11
CA ALA A 22 10.31 12.75 0.16
C ALA A 22 8.85 12.65 -0.27
N GLY A 23 8.26 11.45 -0.35
CA GLY A 23 6.85 11.25 -0.70
C GLY A 23 5.86 11.83 0.34
N CYS A 24 6.31 12.12 1.56
CA CYS A 24 5.48 12.73 2.59
C CYS A 24 5.27 14.26 2.43
N GLU A 25 6.02 14.93 1.54
CA GLU A 25 6.05 16.40 1.49
C GLU A 25 4.69 17.02 1.11
N ASN A 26 4.01 16.46 0.09
CA ASN A 26 2.71 16.91 -0.42
C ASN A 26 1.54 15.99 0.00
N CYS A 27 1.73 15.19 1.05
CA CYS A 27 0.79 14.15 1.46
C CYS A 27 -0.60 14.71 1.77
N TYR A 28 -1.63 14.23 1.06
CA TYR A 28 -3.02 14.66 1.27
C TYR A 28 -3.51 14.34 2.67
N ALA A 29 -3.00 13.26 3.30
CA ALA A 29 -3.43 12.85 4.62
C ALA A 29 -3.19 13.92 5.70
N LEU A 30 -2.12 14.70 5.55
CA LEU A 30 -1.82 15.81 6.46
C LEU A 30 -2.89 16.91 6.38
N ARG A 31 -3.25 17.30 5.15
CA ARG A 31 -4.27 18.34 4.89
C ARG A 31 -5.65 17.88 5.31
N ASP A 32 -6.01 16.64 4.98
CA ASP A 32 -7.30 16.07 5.35
C ASP A 32 -7.39 15.87 6.87
N SER A 33 -6.34 15.42 7.56
CA SER A 33 -6.31 15.34 9.02
C SER A 33 -6.54 16.71 9.68
N TRP A 34 -5.88 17.76 9.18
CA TRP A 34 -6.11 19.13 9.63
C TRP A 34 -7.56 19.58 9.41
N ARG A 35 -8.15 19.30 8.24
CA ARG A 35 -9.56 19.59 7.96
C ARG A 35 -10.48 18.88 8.95
N GLN A 36 -10.23 17.60 9.21
CA GLN A 36 -11.06 16.80 10.14
C GLN A 36 -10.94 17.28 11.58
N ALA A 37 -9.78 17.78 12.00
CA ALA A 37 -9.58 18.39 13.32
C ALA A 37 -10.43 19.66 13.53
N HIS A 38 -10.95 20.26 12.46
CA HIS A 38 -11.84 21.43 12.51
C HIS A 38 -13.29 21.09 12.13
N HIS A 39 -13.61 19.82 11.93
CA HIS A 39 -14.95 19.37 11.61
C HIS A 39 -15.71 18.96 12.89
N PRO A 40 -16.89 19.52 13.20
CA PRO A 40 -17.56 19.33 14.49
C PRO A 40 -17.79 17.87 14.90
N LYS A 41 -18.09 16.98 13.94
CA LYS A 41 -18.33 15.55 14.21
C LYS A 41 -17.06 14.70 14.32
N GLN A 42 -15.89 15.27 13.99
CA GLN A 42 -14.64 14.50 13.83
C GLN A 42 -13.53 15.04 14.74
N VAL A 43 -13.64 16.28 15.22
CA VAL A 43 -12.62 16.97 16.04
C VAL A 43 -12.06 16.09 17.16
N ALA A 44 -12.90 15.41 17.95
CA ALA A 44 -12.45 14.54 19.04
C ALA A 44 -11.42 13.48 18.61
N ASN A 45 -11.53 12.98 17.37
CA ASN A 45 -10.64 11.96 16.82
C ASN A 45 -9.37 12.53 16.18
N TYR A 46 -9.35 13.82 15.81
CA TYR A 46 -8.26 14.43 15.03
C TYR A 46 -7.53 15.57 15.73
N GLU A 47 -8.10 16.09 16.82
CA GLU A 47 -7.48 17.13 17.63
C GLU A 47 -6.10 16.69 18.12
N GLY A 48 -5.13 17.62 17.99
CA GLY A 48 -3.75 17.43 18.39
C GLY A 48 -2.89 16.53 17.48
N LEU A 49 -3.43 15.97 16.40
CA LEU A 49 -2.64 15.17 15.43
C LEU A 49 -1.85 16.04 14.46
N THR A 50 -2.31 17.27 14.24
CA THR A 50 -1.67 18.24 13.35
C THR A 50 -1.58 19.61 14.04
N LYS A 51 -0.56 20.38 13.69
CA LYS A 51 -0.36 21.77 14.14
C LYS A 51 -0.02 22.68 12.97
N LYS A 52 -0.25 23.99 13.12
CA LYS A 52 0.16 25.00 12.14
C LYS A 52 1.35 25.79 12.69
N VAL A 53 2.49 25.75 11.97
CA VAL A 53 3.72 26.46 12.33
C VAL A 53 4.16 27.28 11.12
N GLY A 54 4.34 28.58 11.29
CA GLY A 54 4.76 29.48 10.19
C GLY A 54 3.83 29.41 8.97
N GLY A 55 2.51 29.27 9.18
CA GLY A 55 1.53 29.15 8.11
C GLY A 55 1.40 27.76 7.48
N LYS A 56 2.31 26.82 7.75
CA LYS A 56 2.30 25.46 7.19
C LYS A 56 1.73 24.45 8.20
N VAL A 57 0.86 23.57 7.72
CA VAL A 57 0.34 22.44 8.50
C VAL A 57 1.44 21.37 8.61
N GLN A 58 1.61 20.81 9.80
CA GLN A 58 2.59 19.78 10.11
C GLN A 58 1.98 18.71 11.01
N TRP A 59 2.44 17.47 10.84
CA TRP A 59 2.16 16.41 11.79
C TRP A 59 2.76 16.72 13.16
N THR A 60 2.11 16.31 14.24
CA THR A 60 2.69 16.36 15.59
C THR A 60 3.49 15.10 15.92
N GLY A 61 3.39 14.04 15.12
CA GLY A 61 3.90 12.71 15.44
C GLY A 61 3.01 11.92 16.40
N LYS A 62 1.94 12.55 16.93
CA LYS A 62 0.98 11.86 17.80
C LYS A 62 0.19 10.84 16.99
N ILE A 63 0.13 9.63 17.51
CA ILE A 63 -0.68 8.53 16.99
C ILE A 63 -1.88 8.31 17.89
N ARG A 64 -3.02 7.98 17.28
CA ARG A 64 -4.27 7.66 17.98
C ARG A 64 -4.88 6.41 17.36
N CYS A 65 -4.92 5.34 18.14
CA CYS A 65 -5.69 4.14 17.81
C CYS A 65 -7.16 4.37 18.14
N ILE A 66 -8.07 3.90 17.28
CA ILE A 66 -9.53 4.08 17.40
C ILE A 66 -10.18 2.69 17.48
N PRO A 67 -10.24 2.06 18.67
CA PRO A 67 -10.81 0.72 18.85
C PRO A 67 -12.23 0.59 18.32
N ASP A 68 -13.06 1.63 18.46
CA ASP A 68 -14.44 1.65 17.97
C ASP A 68 -14.56 1.44 16.45
N ARG A 69 -13.50 1.69 15.69
CA ARG A 69 -13.47 1.45 14.24
C ARG A 69 -13.12 0.02 13.87
N LEU A 70 -12.66 -0.81 14.82
CA LEU A 70 -12.25 -2.19 14.53
C LEU A 70 -13.43 -3.04 14.04
N SER A 71 -14.66 -2.75 14.46
CA SER A 71 -15.83 -3.54 14.06
C SER A 71 -16.29 -3.30 12.62
N LYS A 72 -15.87 -2.21 11.95
CA LYS A 72 -16.40 -1.84 10.62
C LYS A 72 -16.38 -3.00 9.62
N PRO A 73 -15.28 -3.78 9.47
CA PRO A 73 -15.28 -4.91 8.55
C PRO A 73 -16.08 -6.13 9.05
N LEU A 74 -16.31 -6.26 10.37
CA LEU A 74 -17.12 -7.35 10.92
C LEU A 74 -18.62 -7.16 10.64
N ASP A 75 -19.05 -5.90 10.56
CA ASP A 75 -20.44 -5.51 10.31
C ASP A 75 -20.80 -5.55 8.81
N GLU A 76 -19.80 -5.50 7.92
CA GLU A 76 -20.00 -5.48 6.47
C GLU A 76 -20.21 -6.89 5.92
N LYS A 77 -21.36 -7.10 5.25
CA LYS A 77 -21.72 -8.38 4.66
C LYS A 77 -21.27 -8.48 3.21
N LYS A 78 -21.23 -7.36 2.50
CA LYS A 78 -20.84 -7.33 1.08
C LYS A 78 -19.33 -7.55 0.97
N PRO A 79 -18.86 -8.50 0.15
CA PRO A 79 -17.43 -8.61 -0.17
C PRO A 79 -16.87 -7.25 -0.57
N THR A 80 -15.80 -6.82 0.10
CA THR A 80 -15.28 -5.45 0.04
C THR A 80 -13.77 -5.49 0.07
N THR A 81 -13.13 -4.70 -0.79
CA THR A 81 -11.69 -4.45 -0.77
C THR A 81 -11.42 -3.19 0.04
N TYR A 82 -10.83 -3.35 1.22
CA TYR A 82 -10.47 -2.26 2.13
C TYR A 82 -9.04 -1.78 1.88
N PHE A 83 -8.86 -0.48 1.70
CA PHE A 83 -7.56 0.16 1.93
C PHE A 83 -7.42 0.51 3.41
N VAL A 84 -6.46 -0.13 4.05
CA VAL A 84 -6.21 -0.02 5.48
C VAL A 84 -5.32 1.19 5.74
N ASN A 85 -5.76 2.09 6.61
CA ASN A 85 -5.00 3.26 7.04
C ASN A 85 -4.61 4.23 5.93
N SER A 86 -5.55 4.57 5.05
CA SER A 86 -5.40 5.60 4.00
C SER A 86 -4.90 6.98 4.46
N MET A 87 -4.97 7.27 5.75
CA MET A 87 -4.73 8.59 6.36
C MET A 87 -3.64 8.56 7.45
N SER A 88 -2.99 7.43 7.63
CA SER A 88 -2.01 7.13 8.67
C SER A 88 -1.10 6.00 8.19
N ASP A 89 -0.32 5.39 9.08
CA ASP A 89 0.49 4.21 8.77
C ASP A 89 0.26 3.19 9.89
N LEU A 90 -0.19 1.98 9.55
CA LEU A 90 -0.47 0.94 10.56
C LEU A 90 0.80 0.52 11.31
N PHE A 91 1.96 0.60 10.64
CA PHE A 91 3.26 0.24 11.19
C PHE A 91 4.05 1.47 11.64
N HIS A 92 3.37 2.58 11.97
CA HIS A 92 4.02 3.67 12.68
C HIS A 92 4.50 3.18 14.06
N GLU A 93 5.69 3.60 14.49
CA GLU A 93 6.29 3.26 15.79
C GLU A 93 5.44 3.65 17.01
N GLY A 94 4.44 4.53 16.83
CA GLY A 94 3.49 4.91 17.86
C GLY A 94 2.25 4.02 17.92
N VAL A 95 2.14 3.01 17.06
CA VAL A 95 1.09 1.98 17.09
C VAL A 95 1.62 0.79 17.91
N PRO A 96 0.98 0.45 19.04
CA PRO A 96 1.36 -0.73 19.82
C PRO A 96 1.13 -2.03 19.03
N ASP A 97 1.99 -3.02 19.22
CA ASP A 97 1.85 -4.34 18.58
C ASP A 97 0.50 -4.97 18.90
N GLU A 98 -0.02 -4.81 20.12
CA GLU A 98 -1.31 -5.34 20.53
C GLU A 98 -2.47 -4.73 19.73
N PHE A 99 -2.34 -3.49 19.25
CA PHE A 99 -3.35 -2.89 18.38
C PHE A 99 -3.21 -3.39 16.93
N ILE A 100 -1.98 -3.63 16.46
CA ILE A 100 -1.74 -4.26 15.17
C ILE A 100 -2.34 -5.68 15.16
N ASP A 101 -2.15 -6.45 16.23
CA ASP A 101 -2.76 -7.78 16.41
C ASP A 101 -4.29 -7.72 16.31
N GLN A 102 -4.93 -6.73 16.93
CA GLN A 102 -6.39 -6.55 16.85
C GLN A 102 -6.85 -6.24 15.41
N VAL A 103 -6.09 -5.44 14.67
CA VAL A 103 -6.38 -5.13 13.27
C VAL A 103 -6.25 -6.38 12.40
N PHE A 104 -5.19 -7.17 12.55
CA PHE A 104 -5.00 -8.44 11.81
C PHE A 104 -6.03 -9.50 12.22
N ALA A 105 -6.43 -9.55 13.49
CA ALA A 105 -7.48 -10.44 13.98
C ALA A 105 -8.82 -10.19 13.27
N VAL A 106 -9.22 -8.92 13.13
CA VAL A 106 -10.42 -8.55 12.35
C VAL A 106 -10.29 -9.01 10.89
N MET A 107 -9.12 -8.88 10.28
CA MET A 107 -8.91 -9.33 8.90
C MET A 107 -9.07 -10.86 8.75
N ALA A 108 -8.55 -11.62 9.71
CA ALA A 108 -8.68 -13.08 9.77
C ALA A 108 -10.15 -13.52 9.95
N LEU A 109 -10.92 -12.78 10.75
CA LEU A 109 -12.34 -13.03 11.01
C LEU A 109 -13.25 -12.67 9.83
N CYS A 110 -12.75 -11.90 8.85
CA CYS A 110 -13.49 -11.43 7.69
C CYS A 110 -12.94 -11.98 6.36
N PRO A 111 -12.97 -13.31 6.12
CA PRO A 111 -12.40 -13.91 4.90
C PRO A 111 -13.12 -13.50 3.61
N GLN A 112 -14.33 -12.93 3.70
CA GLN A 112 -15.09 -12.39 2.56
C GLN A 112 -14.55 -11.04 2.05
N HIS A 113 -13.74 -10.34 2.84
CA HIS A 113 -13.15 -9.05 2.45
C HIS A 113 -11.70 -9.24 2.03
N THR A 114 -11.17 -8.29 1.26
CA THR A 114 -9.74 -8.18 0.95
C THR A 114 -9.19 -6.94 1.64
N PHE A 115 -8.03 -7.04 2.27
CA PHE A 115 -7.39 -5.93 2.99
C PHE A 115 -6.05 -5.58 2.33
N GLN A 116 -5.90 -4.34 1.92
CA GLN A 116 -4.67 -3.80 1.35
C GLN A 116 -4.02 -2.86 2.36
N ILE A 117 -2.84 -3.23 2.84
CA ILE A 117 -2.05 -2.44 3.79
C ILE A 117 -0.85 -1.87 3.04
N LEU A 118 -0.64 -0.56 3.14
CA LEU A 118 0.49 0.14 2.55
C LEU A 118 1.25 0.89 3.64
N THR A 119 2.57 0.72 3.71
CA THR A 119 3.42 1.39 4.70
C THR A 119 4.63 2.07 4.05
N LYS A 120 5.18 3.06 4.74
CA LYS A 120 6.52 3.63 4.47
C LYS A 120 7.55 3.22 5.54
N ARG A 121 7.20 2.28 6.43
CA ARG A 121 8.03 1.79 7.54
C ARG A 121 8.14 0.25 7.49
N PRO A 122 8.63 -0.31 6.37
CA PRO A 122 8.63 -1.75 6.19
C PRO A 122 9.59 -2.47 7.14
N GLU A 123 10.58 -1.80 7.71
CA GLU A 123 11.47 -2.33 8.74
C GLU A 123 10.65 -2.68 10.00
N ARG A 124 9.80 -1.75 10.44
CA ARG A 124 8.89 -1.94 11.58
C ARG A 124 7.84 -3.00 11.30
N MET A 125 7.35 -3.07 10.05
CA MET A 125 6.46 -4.15 9.60
C MET A 125 7.17 -5.50 9.65
N ALA A 126 8.41 -5.59 9.17
CA ALA A 126 9.19 -6.82 9.20
C ALA A 126 9.51 -7.26 10.64
N GLU A 127 9.87 -6.32 11.52
CA GLU A 127 10.11 -6.56 12.95
C GLU A 127 8.86 -7.13 13.65
N TYR A 128 7.68 -6.56 13.36
CA TYR A 128 6.40 -7.06 13.87
C TYR A 128 6.15 -8.53 13.49
N PHE A 129 6.50 -8.91 12.26
CA PHE A 129 6.29 -10.27 11.76
C PHE A 129 7.40 -11.25 12.13
N SER A 130 8.63 -10.78 12.34
CA SER A 130 9.73 -11.65 12.74
C SER A 130 9.60 -12.11 14.18
N GLY A 131 8.96 -11.30 15.04
CA GLY A 131 8.96 -11.51 16.49
C GLY A 131 10.38 -11.50 17.06
N THR A 132 10.51 -11.31 18.36
CA THR A 132 11.80 -11.42 19.07
C THR A 132 12.24 -12.88 19.22
N GLY A 133 12.40 -13.61 18.11
CA GLY A 133 12.83 -15.00 18.11
C GLY A 133 12.63 -15.64 16.74
N VAL A 134 13.72 -15.80 16.00
CA VAL A 134 13.80 -16.65 14.80
C VAL A 134 13.20 -18.01 15.16
N ALA A 135 12.03 -18.35 14.61
CA ALA A 135 11.46 -19.68 14.76
C ALA A 135 12.34 -20.65 13.94
N PRO A 136 13.00 -21.64 14.56
CA PRO A 136 13.65 -22.71 13.83
C PRO A 136 12.63 -23.47 12.99
N ARG A 137 13.08 -23.98 11.83
CA ARG A 137 12.28 -24.78 10.88
C ARG A 137 11.25 -25.68 11.57
N GLY A 138 9.97 -25.46 11.26
CA GLY A 138 8.85 -26.27 11.73
C GLY A 138 8.09 -25.73 12.94
N ILE A 139 8.44 -24.56 13.47
CA ILE A 139 7.69 -23.89 14.56
C ILE A 139 6.84 -22.75 13.99
N GLU A 140 5.57 -22.69 14.39
CA GLU A 140 4.58 -21.71 13.95
C GLU A 140 5.05 -20.26 14.13
N CYS A 141 4.75 -19.39 13.17
CA CYS A 141 5.02 -17.95 13.24
C CYS A 141 4.42 -17.35 14.55
N PRO A 142 5.21 -16.72 15.43
CA PRO A 142 4.71 -16.14 16.69
C PRO A 142 3.55 -15.16 16.49
N THR A 143 3.62 -14.35 15.42
CA THR A 143 2.56 -13.40 15.03
C THR A 143 1.26 -14.12 14.67
N LYS A 144 1.32 -15.28 14.00
CA LYS A 144 0.12 -16.10 13.73
C LYS A 144 -0.60 -16.44 15.04
N ASN A 145 0.14 -16.90 16.04
CA ASN A 145 -0.44 -17.33 17.32
C ASN A 145 -1.01 -16.15 18.12
N HIS A 146 -0.33 -15.00 18.11
CA HIS A 146 -0.87 -13.78 18.73
C HIS A 146 -2.16 -13.31 18.05
N VAL A 147 -2.18 -13.24 16.72
CA VAL A 147 -3.36 -12.84 15.94
C VAL A 147 -4.54 -13.77 16.21
N LEU A 148 -4.33 -15.09 16.21
CA LEU A 148 -5.38 -16.07 16.52
C LEU A 148 -5.89 -15.92 17.96
N ASN A 149 -5.00 -15.78 18.95
CA ASN A 149 -5.39 -15.57 20.35
C ASN A 149 -6.17 -14.26 20.57
N VAL A 150 -5.86 -13.21 19.82
CA VAL A 150 -6.62 -11.95 19.85
C VAL A 150 -7.95 -12.09 19.14
N ALA A 151 -7.99 -12.76 17.99
CA ALA A 151 -9.21 -13.04 17.24
C ALA A 151 -10.21 -13.83 18.08
N ASP A 152 -9.74 -14.85 18.80
CA ASP A 152 -10.55 -15.63 19.74
C ASP A 152 -11.19 -14.73 20.80
N ARG A 153 -10.41 -13.82 21.42
CA ARG A 153 -10.92 -12.89 22.44
C ARG A 153 -11.92 -11.87 21.89
N ILE A 154 -11.67 -11.30 20.71
CA ILE A 154 -12.56 -10.32 20.06
C ILE A 154 -13.88 -10.99 19.67
N ALA A 155 -13.79 -12.13 19.00
CA ALA A 155 -14.95 -12.80 18.40
C ALA A 155 -15.80 -13.49 19.47
N TRP A 156 -15.19 -14.12 20.48
CA TRP A 156 -15.92 -14.71 21.62
C TRP A 156 -16.86 -13.70 22.28
N ARG A 157 -16.40 -12.46 22.47
CA ARG A 157 -17.17 -11.46 23.23
C ARG A 157 -18.33 -10.84 22.45
N ASN A 158 -18.20 -10.73 21.12
CA ASN A 158 -19.10 -9.89 20.33
C ASN A 158 -19.59 -10.52 18.99
N PHE A 159 -18.95 -11.57 18.49
CA PHE A 159 -19.17 -12.13 17.15
C PHE A 159 -19.08 -13.68 17.13
N PRO A 160 -20.03 -14.38 17.77
CA PRO A 160 -19.95 -15.83 18.02
C PRO A 160 -19.87 -16.67 16.74
N ARG A 161 -20.53 -16.26 15.64
CA ARG A 161 -20.48 -16.99 14.36
C ARG A 161 -19.10 -16.93 13.70
N GLN A 162 -18.46 -15.76 13.73
CA GLN A 162 -17.12 -15.57 13.19
C GLN A 162 -16.10 -16.33 14.03
N PHE A 163 -16.29 -16.34 15.36
CA PHE A 163 -15.51 -17.16 16.28
C PHE A 163 -15.59 -18.64 15.93
N GLU A 164 -16.81 -19.22 15.90
CA GLU A 164 -17.02 -20.64 15.57
C GLU A 164 -16.38 -21.01 14.23
N ARG A 165 -16.50 -20.15 13.22
CA ARG A 165 -15.91 -20.37 11.90
C ARG A 165 -14.37 -20.37 11.94
N LEU A 166 -13.77 -19.41 12.63
CA LEU A 166 -12.31 -19.35 12.76
C LEU A 166 -11.79 -20.53 13.58
N GLU A 167 -12.41 -20.81 14.71
CA GLU A 167 -12.03 -21.90 15.61
C GLU A 167 -12.13 -23.25 14.88
N GLN A 168 -13.20 -23.49 14.12
CA GLN A 168 -13.36 -24.70 13.31
C GLN A 168 -12.29 -24.79 12.21
N SER A 169 -11.97 -23.66 11.56
CA SER A 169 -10.92 -23.56 10.52
C SER A 169 -9.52 -23.86 11.08
N VAL A 170 -9.24 -23.44 12.31
CA VAL A 170 -7.99 -23.77 12.99
C VAL A 170 -7.97 -25.24 13.38
N LYS A 171 -9.04 -25.75 14.02
CA LYS A 171 -9.16 -27.15 14.49
C LYS A 171 -9.04 -28.18 13.37
N ASN A 172 -9.59 -27.89 12.19
CA ASN A 172 -9.54 -28.79 11.04
C ASN A 172 -8.33 -28.55 10.11
N GLY A 173 -7.43 -27.63 10.46
CA GLY A 173 -6.25 -27.30 9.66
C GLY A 173 -6.55 -26.53 8.37
N ALA A 174 -7.76 -26.01 8.17
CA ALA A 174 -8.13 -25.22 7.00
C ALA A 174 -7.63 -23.77 7.06
N PHE A 175 -7.28 -23.25 8.24
CA PHE A 175 -6.71 -21.91 8.39
C PHE A 175 -5.34 -21.85 7.72
N LYS A 176 -5.19 -20.87 6.82
CA LYS A 176 -3.95 -20.65 6.07
C LYS A 176 -3.21 -19.44 6.63
N TRP A 177 -1.90 -19.60 6.78
CA TRP A 177 -0.96 -18.52 7.02
C TRP A 177 0.02 -18.44 5.84
N PRO A 178 0.31 -17.25 5.27
CA PRO A 178 -0.26 -15.93 5.58
C PRO A 178 -1.78 -15.89 5.41
N ILE A 179 -2.44 -14.92 6.07
CA ILE A 179 -3.89 -14.71 5.94
C ILE A 179 -4.21 -14.44 4.45
N PRO A 180 -4.97 -15.30 3.74
CA PRO A 180 -5.09 -15.25 2.27
C PRO A 180 -5.67 -13.95 1.72
N ASN A 181 -6.47 -13.25 2.53
CA ASN A 181 -7.13 -12.01 2.14
C ASN A 181 -6.41 -10.74 2.63
N VAL A 182 -5.16 -10.86 3.10
CA VAL A 182 -4.33 -9.72 3.51
C VAL A 182 -3.18 -9.50 2.52
N TRP A 183 -3.12 -8.30 1.97
CA TRP A 183 -2.10 -7.85 1.03
C TRP A 183 -1.23 -6.82 1.71
N LEU A 184 0.09 -7.03 1.67
CA LEU A 184 1.06 -6.12 2.24
C LEU A 184 1.80 -5.39 1.13
N GLY A 185 2.04 -4.11 1.33
CA GLY A 185 2.76 -3.31 0.37
C GLY A 185 3.54 -2.16 0.97
N VAL A 186 4.49 -1.67 0.18
CA VAL A 186 5.36 -0.54 0.55
C VAL A 186 5.24 0.58 -0.45
N SER A 187 5.29 1.83 0.04
CA SER A 187 5.44 2.97 -0.87
C SER A 187 6.90 3.23 -1.16
N VAL A 188 7.24 3.49 -2.41
CA VAL A 188 8.58 3.87 -2.86
C VAL A 188 8.47 5.06 -3.81
N GLU A 189 9.44 5.94 -3.79
CA GLU A 189 9.43 7.17 -4.60
C GLU A 189 10.44 7.13 -5.76
N ASP A 190 11.46 6.28 -5.65
CA ASP A 190 12.62 6.16 -6.53
C ASP A 190 13.39 4.85 -6.26
N GLN A 191 14.51 4.63 -6.96
CA GLN A 191 15.34 3.44 -6.78
C GLN A 191 15.86 3.28 -5.35
N ALA A 192 16.33 4.36 -4.72
CA ALA A 192 16.95 4.28 -3.39
C ALA A 192 15.93 3.77 -2.36
N THR A 193 14.71 4.30 -2.41
CA THR A 193 13.63 3.84 -1.54
C THR A 193 13.09 2.46 -1.94
N ALA A 194 13.21 2.05 -3.21
CA ALA A 194 12.89 0.69 -3.64
C ALA A 194 13.89 -0.34 -3.07
N ASP A 195 15.19 -0.06 -3.20
CA ASP A 195 16.27 -0.91 -2.71
C ASP A 195 16.25 -1.03 -1.18
N GLU A 196 15.90 0.04 -0.47
CA GLU A 196 15.72 0.05 0.98
C GLU A 196 14.49 -0.79 1.39
N ARG A 197 13.31 -0.52 0.80
CA ARG A 197 12.02 -0.95 1.39
C ARG A 197 11.52 -2.30 0.90
N ILE A 198 11.78 -2.65 -0.35
CA ILE A 198 11.24 -3.89 -0.95
C ILE A 198 11.81 -5.15 -0.30
N PRO A 199 13.12 -5.22 0.05
CA PRO A 199 13.66 -6.40 0.75
C PRO A 199 12.90 -6.71 2.06
N HIS A 200 12.58 -5.69 2.85
CA HIS A 200 11.78 -5.85 4.06
C HIS A 200 10.38 -6.40 3.77
N LEU A 201 9.69 -5.91 2.74
CA LEU A 201 8.39 -6.45 2.33
C LEU A 201 8.46 -7.93 1.95
N LEU A 202 9.48 -8.32 1.19
CA LEU A 202 9.65 -9.71 0.75
C LEU A 202 9.85 -10.66 1.95
N ASN A 203 10.45 -10.15 3.03
CA ASN A 203 10.64 -10.85 4.30
C ASN A 203 9.42 -10.86 5.24
N THR A 204 8.22 -10.49 4.76
CA THR A 204 6.97 -10.54 5.54
C THR A 204 6.02 -11.63 5.04
N PRO A 205 5.18 -12.25 5.90
CA PRO A 205 4.18 -13.22 5.48
C PRO A 205 2.98 -12.50 4.83
N ALA A 206 2.98 -12.43 3.50
CA ALA A 206 1.92 -11.78 2.72
C ALA A 206 1.36 -12.71 1.64
N ALA A 207 0.03 -12.73 1.49
CA ALA A 207 -0.64 -13.45 0.41
C ALA A 207 -0.42 -12.77 -0.96
N VAL A 208 -0.36 -11.43 -0.95
CA VAL A 208 0.01 -10.58 -2.08
C VAL A 208 0.99 -9.52 -1.60
N ARG A 209 2.10 -9.36 -2.31
CA ARG A 209 3.08 -8.30 -2.09
C ARG A 209 2.97 -7.25 -3.19
N PHE A 210 2.76 -6.00 -2.82
CA PHE A 210 2.64 -4.92 -3.80
C PHE A 210 3.51 -3.71 -3.48
N VAL A 211 3.92 -3.00 -4.53
CA VAL A 211 4.63 -1.73 -4.41
C VAL A 211 3.73 -0.62 -4.90
N SER A 212 3.61 0.45 -4.11
CA SER A 212 3.09 1.73 -4.55
C SER A 212 4.26 2.63 -4.89
N TYR A 213 4.63 2.67 -6.16
CA TYR A 213 5.59 3.61 -6.72
C TYR A 213 4.91 4.99 -6.90
N GLU A 214 4.59 5.60 -5.76
CA GLU A 214 3.83 6.84 -5.66
C GLU A 214 4.27 7.72 -4.47
N PRO A 215 4.57 9.01 -4.74
CA PRO A 215 4.72 9.59 -6.07
C PRO A 215 5.99 9.08 -6.79
N ALA A 216 5.89 8.86 -8.10
CA ALA A 216 7.02 8.50 -8.95
C ALA A 216 7.98 9.69 -9.15
N LEU A 217 8.89 9.93 -8.19
CA LEU A 217 9.80 11.08 -8.14
C LEU A 217 11.15 10.86 -8.84
N GLY A 218 11.59 9.60 -8.95
CA GLY A 218 12.84 9.24 -9.61
C GLY A 218 12.76 7.84 -10.21
N PRO A 219 13.67 7.44 -11.12
CA PRO A 219 13.58 6.16 -11.83
C PRO A 219 13.51 4.96 -10.86
N GLY A 220 12.81 3.90 -11.28
CA GLY A 220 12.73 2.63 -10.56
C GLY A 220 12.93 1.44 -11.50
N ASP A 221 13.95 0.63 -11.19
CA ASP A 221 14.24 -0.69 -11.73
C ASP A 221 13.84 -1.73 -10.67
N PHE A 222 12.74 -2.41 -10.96
CA PHE A 222 12.13 -3.46 -10.17
C PHE A 222 12.40 -4.84 -10.76
N ALA A 223 13.15 -4.97 -11.87
CA ALA A 223 13.31 -6.22 -12.58
C ALA A 223 13.82 -7.36 -11.68
N LEU A 224 14.73 -7.05 -10.75
CA LEU A 224 15.22 -8.00 -9.76
C LEU A 224 14.11 -8.49 -8.82
N PHE A 225 13.22 -7.60 -8.37
CA PHE A 225 12.14 -7.92 -7.43
C PHE A 225 10.92 -8.58 -8.11
N LEU A 226 10.87 -8.57 -9.43
CA LEU A 226 9.82 -9.20 -10.24
C LEU A 226 10.20 -10.63 -10.67
N ASP A 227 11.48 -10.97 -10.68
CA ASP A 227 12.01 -12.28 -11.07
C ASP A 227 12.48 -13.08 -9.84
N GLY A 228 11.60 -13.93 -9.31
CA GLY A 228 11.84 -14.72 -8.09
C GLY A 228 13.13 -15.54 -8.10
N PRO A 229 13.38 -16.34 -9.15
CA PRO A 229 14.65 -17.04 -9.32
C PRO A 229 15.91 -16.17 -9.25
N ARG A 230 15.88 -14.92 -9.73
CA ARG A 230 17.04 -14.01 -9.65
C ARG A 230 17.25 -13.44 -8.25
N LEU A 231 16.19 -13.40 -7.44
CA LEU A 231 16.20 -12.77 -6.12
C LEU A 231 16.61 -13.73 -5.00
N ALA A 232 16.28 -15.02 -5.12
CA ALA A 232 16.50 -16.05 -4.09
C ALA A 232 17.95 -16.12 -3.56
N GLY A 233 18.95 -15.72 -4.35
CA GLY A 233 20.36 -15.68 -3.94
C GLY A 233 20.90 -14.31 -3.50
N LYS A 234 20.15 -13.22 -3.65
CA LYS A 234 20.62 -11.84 -3.39
C LYS A 234 19.91 -11.17 -2.21
N LEU A 235 18.75 -11.68 -1.82
CA LEU A 235 17.92 -11.05 -0.78
C LEU A 235 18.62 -11.03 0.59
N ALA A 236 19.36 -12.08 0.93
CA ALA A 236 20.10 -12.17 2.19
C ALA A 236 21.18 -11.09 2.33
N ASP A 237 21.92 -10.81 1.25
CA ASP A 237 22.93 -9.76 1.20
C ASP A 237 22.30 -8.37 1.37
N MET A 238 21.09 -8.17 0.83
CA MET A 238 20.37 -6.90 0.90
C MET A 238 19.83 -6.59 2.29
N ILE A 239 19.39 -7.60 3.04
CA ILE A 239 18.86 -7.43 4.41
C ILE A 239 19.93 -7.59 5.50
N GLY A 240 21.18 -7.87 5.13
CA GLY A 240 22.30 -8.02 6.07
C GLY A 240 22.16 -9.20 7.04
N GLY A 241 21.42 -10.26 6.66
CA GLY A 241 21.00 -11.34 7.56
C GLY A 241 21.28 -12.75 7.03
N ASP A 242 21.20 -13.74 7.93
CA ASP A 242 21.36 -15.16 7.62
C ASP A 242 20.21 -15.65 6.73
N VAL A 243 20.54 -16.17 5.54
CA VAL A 243 19.62 -16.68 4.50
C VAL A 243 18.59 -17.66 5.07
N ALA A 244 18.90 -18.32 6.19
CA ALA A 244 18.01 -19.24 6.89
C ALA A 244 16.68 -18.61 7.36
N ALA A 245 16.61 -17.29 7.61
CA ALA A 245 15.37 -16.58 7.96
C ALA A 245 14.43 -16.35 6.74
N ILE A 246 14.95 -16.49 5.52
CA ILE A 246 14.23 -16.30 4.25
C ILE A 246 13.48 -17.59 3.85
N ASN A 247 13.79 -18.73 4.49
CA ASN A 247 13.16 -20.02 4.26
C ASN A 247 11.80 -20.20 4.94
N ASP A 248 11.12 -19.12 5.33
CA ASP A 248 9.70 -19.20 5.70
C ASP A 248 8.91 -19.65 4.46
N PRO A 249 8.18 -20.78 4.49
CA PRO A 249 7.30 -21.19 3.38
C PRO A 249 6.22 -20.14 3.01
N CYS A 250 6.07 -19.09 3.82
CA CYS A 250 5.23 -17.92 3.57
C CYS A 250 5.93 -16.78 2.79
N SER A 251 7.26 -16.81 2.65
CA SER A 251 8.01 -15.86 1.83
C SER A 251 7.77 -16.17 0.35
N LYS A 252 7.45 -15.15 -0.45
CA LYS A 252 7.50 -15.27 -1.92
C LYS A 252 8.74 -14.54 -2.38
N GLU A 253 9.42 -15.12 -3.36
CA GLU A 253 10.63 -14.57 -3.94
C GLU A 253 10.39 -13.35 -4.84
N ARG A 254 9.16 -12.83 -4.98
CA ARG A 254 8.88 -11.70 -5.86
C ARG A 254 7.65 -10.88 -5.47
N LEU A 255 7.55 -9.70 -6.09
CA LEU A 255 6.35 -8.87 -6.08
C LEU A 255 5.23 -9.48 -6.94
N ASP A 256 3.99 -9.27 -6.50
CA ASP A 256 2.79 -9.71 -7.20
C ASP A 256 2.12 -8.57 -7.99
N TRP A 257 2.38 -7.32 -7.63
CA TRP A 257 1.71 -6.15 -8.20
C TRP A 257 2.53 -4.86 -8.02
N ILE A 258 2.57 -4.01 -9.05
CA ILE A 258 3.09 -2.64 -8.91
C ILE A 258 2.02 -1.64 -9.30
N ILE A 259 1.86 -0.64 -8.46
CA ILE A 259 1.05 0.54 -8.69
C ILE A 259 1.99 1.71 -8.98
N ALA A 260 1.77 2.44 -10.06
CA ALA A 260 2.59 3.60 -10.42
C ALA A 260 1.73 4.86 -10.58
N GLY A 261 2.24 6.00 -10.13
CA GLY A 261 1.51 7.25 -10.30
C GLY A 261 2.26 8.51 -9.88
N GLY A 262 1.89 9.61 -10.53
CA GLY A 262 2.37 10.95 -10.21
C GLY A 262 1.60 11.60 -9.04
N GLU A 263 2.15 12.71 -8.57
CA GLU A 263 1.57 13.51 -7.50
C GLU A 263 0.34 14.29 -7.98
N SER A 264 -0.70 14.37 -7.16
CA SER A 264 -1.92 15.13 -7.46
C SER A 264 -1.97 16.48 -6.73
N GLY A 265 -2.59 17.48 -7.35
CA GLY A 265 -2.95 18.76 -6.72
C GLY A 265 -1.90 19.86 -6.85
N PRO A 266 -2.17 21.04 -6.26
CA PRO A 266 -1.29 22.19 -6.39
C PRO A 266 0.10 21.91 -5.82
N GLY A 267 1.15 22.29 -6.55
CA GLY A 267 2.53 22.05 -6.14
C GLY A 267 3.01 20.62 -6.38
N ALA A 268 2.28 19.83 -7.19
CA ALA A 268 2.72 18.51 -7.63
C ALA A 268 4.10 18.58 -8.29
N ARG A 269 5.02 17.75 -7.77
CA ARG A 269 6.35 17.60 -8.35
C ARG A 269 6.27 16.94 -9.73
N VAL A 270 7.29 17.20 -10.54
CA VAL A 270 7.39 16.65 -11.91
C VAL A 270 7.35 15.13 -11.85
N CYS A 271 6.45 14.53 -12.64
CA CYS A 271 6.42 13.10 -12.88
C CYS A 271 6.95 12.84 -14.29
N GLU A 272 8.15 12.28 -14.40
CA GLU A 272 8.72 11.86 -15.68
C GLU A 272 8.01 10.59 -16.16
N ILE A 273 7.16 10.69 -17.19
CA ILE A 273 6.30 9.56 -17.59
C ILE A 273 7.09 8.35 -18.10
N GLU A 274 8.34 8.56 -18.55
CA GLU A 274 9.26 7.47 -18.92
C GLU A 274 9.57 6.55 -17.75
N ASN A 275 9.55 7.06 -16.51
CA ASN A 275 9.73 6.22 -15.33
C ASN A 275 8.55 5.26 -15.19
N ILE A 276 7.31 5.75 -15.30
CA ILE A 276 6.10 4.91 -15.28
C ILE A 276 6.11 3.91 -16.44
N ARG A 277 6.46 4.37 -17.66
CA ARG A 277 6.59 3.50 -18.85
C ARG A 277 7.59 2.38 -18.64
N SER A 278 8.74 2.69 -18.03
CA SER A 278 9.76 1.70 -17.68
C SER A 278 9.18 0.61 -16.79
N VAL A 279 8.46 0.98 -15.73
CA VAL A 279 7.81 0.04 -14.81
C VAL A 279 6.77 -0.82 -15.53
N VAL A 280 5.93 -0.24 -16.40
CA VAL A 280 4.96 -0.99 -17.20
C VAL A 280 5.65 -2.05 -18.06
N ARG A 281 6.77 -1.72 -18.71
CA ARG A 281 7.56 -2.70 -19.49
C ARG A 281 8.13 -3.80 -18.60
N GLN A 282 8.77 -3.46 -17.50
CA GLN A 282 9.35 -4.44 -16.57
C GLN A 282 8.29 -5.42 -16.05
N CYS A 283 7.11 -4.93 -15.68
CA CYS A 283 5.98 -5.77 -15.24
C CYS A 283 5.48 -6.69 -16.36
N ARG A 284 5.31 -6.17 -17.60
CA ARG A 284 4.91 -6.97 -18.76
C ARG A 284 5.91 -8.08 -19.06
N ASP A 285 7.21 -7.76 -19.07
CA ASP A 285 8.29 -8.71 -19.32
C ASP A 285 8.32 -9.82 -18.25
N ALA A 286 7.99 -9.49 -17.00
CA ALA A 286 7.92 -10.44 -15.88
C ALA A 286 6.55 -11.16 -15.72
N GLY A 287 5.53 -10.77 -16.50
CA GLY A 287 4.16 -11.27 -16.34
C GLY A 287 3.51 -10.92 -14.99
N VAL A 288 3.93 -9.80 -14.38
CA VAL A 288 3.41 -9.26 -13.12
C VAL A 288 2.40 -8.16 -13.42
N ALA A 289 1.31 -8.10 -12.65
CA ALA A 289 0.27 -7.08 -12.86
C ALA A 289 0.82 -5.66 -12.59
N VAL A 290 0.38 -4.69 -13.39
CA VAL A 290 0.70 -3.27 -13.18
C VAL A 290 -0.55 -2.39 -13.25
N PHE A 291 -0.64 -1.43 -12.34
CA PHE A 291 -1.72 -0.44 -12.31
C PHE A 291 -1.16 0.98 -12.40
N VAL A 292 -1.38 1.65 -13.53
CA VAL A 292 -1.11 3.08 -13.68
C VAL A 292 -2.32 3.84 -13.16
N LYS A 293 -2.12 4.53 -12.03
CA LYS A 293 -3.19 5.26 -11.35
C LYS A 293 -3.53 6.56 -12.03
N GLN A 294 -2.51 7.38 -12.22
CA GLN A 294 -2.57 8.72 -12.74
C GLN A 294 -1.16 9.14 -13.14
N LEU A 295 -1.04 9.99 -14.16
CA LEU A 295 0.24 10.63 -14.48
C LEU A 295 0.58 11.77 -13.51
N GLY A 296 -0.37 12.16 -12.66
CA GLY A 296 -0.26 13.28 -11.73
C GLY A 296 -0.60 14.62 -12.40
N ALA A 297 -0.56 15.68 -11.60
CA ALA A 297 -0.89 17.04 -12.04
C ALA A 297 0.26 17.76 -12.76
N ASN A 298 1.46 17.17 -12.81
CA ASN A 298 2.64 17.75 -13.44
C ASN A 298 3.49 16.69 -14.20
N PRO A 299 2.92 16.02 -15.22
CA PRO A 299 3.62 14.98 -16.00
C PRO A 299 4.50 15.56 -17.10
N HIS A 300 5.71 15.04 -17.30
CA HIS A 300 6.67 15.51 -18.31
C HIS A 300 7.31 14.35 -19.09
N TYR A 301 7.76 14.65 -20.31
CA TYR A 301 8.68 13.81 -21.06
C TYR A 301 10.14 14.20 -20.78
N LYS A 302 11.01 13.21 -20.63
CA LYS A 302 12.45 13.42 -20.38
C LYS A 302 13.22 13.68 -21.69
N LYS A 303 14.06 14.71 -21.75
CA LYS A 303 15.06 14.94 -22.83
C LYS A 303 16.19 13.92 -22.74
N PRO A 304 16.88 13.63 -23.86
CA PRO A 304 18.12 12.84 -23.86
C PRO A 304 19.22 13.36 -22.92
N ASN A 305 19.23 14.66 -22.58
CA ASN A 305 20.20 15.26 -21.66
C ASN A 305 19.72 15.33 -20.19
N GLY A 306 18.65 14.64 -19.84
CA GLY A 306 18.14 14.55 -18.47
C GLY A 306 17.28 15.72 -17.98
N ARG A 307 16.93 16.68 -18.84
CA ARG A 307 15.98 17.78 -18.53
C ARG A 307 14.60 17.51 -19.16
N PRO A 308 13.47 18.11 -18.76
CA PRO A 308 12.17 17.90 -19.43
C PRO A 308 12.05 18.55 -20.84
N LEU A 309 11.31 17.96 -21.83
CA LEU A 309 11.31 18.28 -23.30
C LEU A 309 10.09 19.11 -23.82
N CYS A 310 10.29 20.20 -24.62
CA CYS A 310 9.24 21.08 -25.22
C CYS A 310 8.86 20.69 -26.62
N MET A 311 7.57 20.83 -26.97
CA MET A 311 7.11 20.79 -28.36
C MET A 311 5.94 21.78 -28.59
N ALA A 312 6.23 23.06 -28.88
CA ALA A 312 5.23 24.04 -29.32
C ALA A 312 5.63 24.67 -30.67
N ARG A 313 4.65 24.87 -31.57
CA ARG A 313 4.85 25.32 -32.97
C ARG A 313 5.03 26.84 -33.17
N LYS A 314 4.99 27.67 -32.11
CA LYS A 314 5.32 29.12 -32.17
C LYS A 314 6.03 29.59 -30.87
N PRO A 315 6.86 30.66 -30.93
CA PRO A 315 7.62 31.13 -29.78
C PRO A 315 6.72 31.92 -28.83
N CYS A 316 6.34 31.31 -27.71
CA CYS A 316 5.64 31.99 -26.63
C CYS A 316 6.68 32.59 -25.66
N GLY A 317 6.70 33.92 -25.54
CA GLY A 317 7.67 34.71 -24.77
C GLY A 317 7.63 34.56 -23.23
N HIS A 318 7.24 33.39 -22.72
CA HIS A 318 7.31 33.00 -21.31
C HIS A 318 8.08 31.68 -21.20
N GLY A 319 9.16 31.67 -20.43
CA GLY A 319 10.09 30.54 -20.34
C GLY A 319 9.42 29.21 -19.94
N ASP A 320 9.76 28.15 -20.68
CA ASP A 320 9.77 26.72 -20.30
C ASP A 320 8.51 26.01 -19.71
N TRP A 321 7.29 26.56 -19.79
CA TRP A 321 6.07 25.88 -19.30
C TRP A 321 5.23 25.10 -20.34
N ALA A 322 5.77 24.78 -21.53
CA ALA A 322 5.06 24.03 -22.58
C ALA A 322 5.68 22.65 -22.89
N ARG A 323 5.96 21.86 -21.84
CA ARG A 323 6.74 20.60 -21.88
C ARG A 323 6.06 19.41 -21.16
N SER A 324 4.88 19.66 -20.62
CA SER A 324 4.08 18.69 -19.89
C SER A 324 3.24 17.84 -20.83
N VAL A 325 2.86 16.63 -20.42
CA VAL A 325 1.72 15.94 -21.05
C VAL A 325 0.51 16.86 -20.88
N ALA A 326 -0.09 17.28 -21.99
CA ALA A 326 -1.25 18.17 -21.95
C ALA A 326 -2.44 17.36 -21.43
N LEU A 327 -2.82 17.61 -20.18
CA LEU A 327 -3.96 16.99 -19.53
C LEU A 327 -4.98 18.06 -19.20
N GLU A 328 -6.25 17.81 -19.55
CA GLU A 328 -7.38 18.62 -19.12
C GLU A 328 -7.76 18.26 -17.68
N ASP A 329 -7.66 16.98 -17.30
CA ASP A 329 -7.85 16.56 -15.93
C ASP A 329 -6.70 17.03 -15.03
N HIS A 330 -7.00 17.95 -14.11
CA HIS A 330 -6.04 18.52 -13.17
C HIS A 330 -5.37 17.51 -12.22
N LYS A 331 -5.89 16.29 -12.10
CA LYS A 331 -5.24 15.21 -11.32
C LYS A 331 -4.37 14.30 -12.19
N GLY A 332 -4.57 14.33 -13.51
CA GLY A 332 -3.98 13.41 -14.47
C GLY A 332 -4.45 11.96 -14.33
N GLY A 333 -5.66 11.76 -13.81
CA GLY A 333 -6.37 10.49 -13.65
C GLY A 333 -7.21 10.08 -14.87
N ASN A 334 -7.53 11.00 -15.79
CA ASN A 334 -8.25 10.65 -17.02
C ASN A 334 -7.33 9.93 -18.02
N TRP A 335 -7.45 8.60 -18.10
CA TRP A 335 -6.58 7.77 -18.94
C TRP A 335 -6.75 7.93 -20.45
N ASP A 336 -7.86 8.54 -20.90
CA ASP A 336 -8.11 8.77 -22.33
C ASP A 336 -7.16 9.83 -22.89
N GLU A 337 -6.59 10.66 -22.00
CA GLU A 337 -5.59 11.69 -22.29
C GLU A 337 -4.15 11.13 -22.26
N TRP A 338 -3.95 9.88 -21.84
CA TRP A 338 -2.61 9.30 -21.67
C TRP A 338 -2.10 8.67 -22.98
N PRO A 339 -0.77 8.52 -23.16
CA PRO A 339 -0.22 7.59 -24.14
C PRO A 339 -0.82 6.19 -23.98
N GLU A 340 -1.18 5.56 -25.10
CA GLU A 340 -1.88 4.27 -25.12
C GLU A 340 -1.14 3.19 -24.32
N ASP A 341 0.19 3.19 -24.38
CA ASP A 341 1.03 2.22 -23.69
C ASP A 341 0.96 2.31 -22.15
N LEU A 342 0.54 3.45 -21.62
CA LEU A 342 0.36 3.72 -20.19
C LEU A 342 -1.08 3.51 -19.69
N ARG A 343 -2.04 3.20 -20.57
CA ARG A 343 -3.45 2.94 -20.22
C ARG A 343 -3.62 1.53 -19.67
N VAL A 344 -2.97 1.24 -18.54
CA VAL A 344 -2.92 -0.10 -17.94
C VAL A 344 -3.41 -0.06 -16.50
N ARG A 345 -4.40 -0.88 -16.18
CA ARG A 345 -5.01 -0.99 -14.85
C ARG A 345 -5.31 -2.45 -14.51
N GLU A 346 -4.26 -3.23 -14.33
CA GLU A 346 -4.34 -4.66 -14.03
C GLU A 346 -4.32 -4.92 -12.52
N MET A 347 -5.03 -5.96 -12.09
CA MET A 347 -5.04 -6.44 -10.71
C MET A 347 -4.24 -7.76 -10.59
N PRO A 348 -3.63 -8.06 -9.44
CA PRO A 348 -2.86 -9.29 -9.28
C PRO A 348 -3.75 -10.52 -9.40
N LYS A 349 -3.24 -11.58 -10.06
CA LYS A 349 -3.98 -12.84 -10.23
C LYS A 349 -4.35 -13.54 -8.91
N ALA A 350 -3.69 -13.21 -7.81
CA ALA A 350 -4.03 -13.70 -6.46
C ALA A 350 -5.25 -12.99 -5.85
N ALA A 351 -5.72 -11.89 -6.45
CA ALA A 351 -6.97 -11.24 -6.10
C ALA A 351 -8.16 -12.10 -6.54
N GLY A 352 -8.53 -13.08 -5.71
CA GLY A 352 -9.84 -13.74 -5.75
C GLY A 352 -10.34 -14.08 -7.15
N ARG A 353 -9.66 -15.00 -7.83
CA ARG A 353 -10.11 -15.54 -9.13
C ARG A 353 -11.47 -16.25 -9.07
N LEU A 354 -12.07 -16.42 -7.90
CA LEU A 354 -13.38 -17.05 -7.72
C LEU A 354 -14.18 -16.30 -6.65
N LEU A 355 -15.20 -15.55 -7.07
CA LEU A 355 -16.34 -15.19 -6.25
C LEU A 355 -17.53 -15.97 -6.82
N ASP A 356 -18.27 -16.69 -5.98
CA ASP A 356 -19.47 -17.46 -6.36
C ASP A 356 -19.29 -18.44 -7.53
N GLY A 357 -18.10 -19.02 -7.69
CA GLY A 357 -17.80 -19.97 -8.77
C GLY A 357 -17.59 -19.34 -10.16
N ARG A 358 -17.41 -18.01 -10.24
CA ARG A 358 -17.12 -17.29 -11.49
C ARG A 358 -15.79 -16.54 -11.40
N GLU A 359 -15.07 -16.48 -12.52
CA GLU A 359 -13.85 -15.68 -12.65
C GLU A 359 -14.19 -14.20 -12.84
N HIS A 360 -13.72 -13.35 -11.92
CA HIS A 360 -13.87 -11.90 -12.00
C HIS A 360 -12.52 -11.26 -12.38
N ASN A 361 -12.32 -11.07 -13.70
CA ASN A 361 -11.08 -10.48 -14.26
C ASN A 361 -11.13 -8.94 -14.40
N GLY A 362 -12.25 -8.31 -14.02
CA GLY A 362 -12.48 -6.87 -14.18
C GLY A 362 -12.60 -6.13 -12.84
N MET A 363 -12.48 -4.80 -12.91
CA MET A 363 -12.73 -3.90 -11.77
C MET A 363 -14.08 -4.20 -11.10
N PRO A 364 -14.21 -4.06 -9.75
CA PRO A 364 -15.50 -4.07 -9.11
C PRO A 364 -16.40 -3.04 -9.79
N VAL A 365 -17.49 -3.50 -10.42
CA VAL A 365 -18.41 -2.60 -11.10
C VAL A 365 -19.00 -1.66 -10.05
N THR A 366 -18.73 -0.38 -10.20
CA THR A 366 -19.22 0.64 -9.27
C THR A 366 -20.71 0.83 -9.55
N GLY A 367 -21.54 0.25 -8.68
CA GLY A 367 -22.96 0.61 -8.58
C GLY A 367 -23.14 1.97 -7.93
#